data_AF-A0A1I3ZRG4-F1
#
_entry.id   AF-A0A1I3ZRG4-F1
#
_cell.length_a   1.000
_cell.length_b   1.000
_cell.length_c   1.000
_cell.angle_alpha   90.00
_cell.angle_beta   90.00
_cell.angle_gamma   90.00
#
_symmetry.space_group_name_H-M   'P 1'
#
loop_
_entity.id
_entity.type
_entity.pdbx_description
1 polymer ?
#
loop_
_entity_poly.entity_id
_entity_poly.type
_entity_poly.pdbx_seq_one_letter_code
_entity_poly.pdbx_strand_id
1 'polypeptide(L)'
;MTGTTGTTGTADAGGTARAAEGPRGAVRPPEVEAGERTTLLAFLDYLRDAVAAKAAGVPEEAARAAGVPSGTSLLGLVKHLTAVEHNWFVRAFAGEGDAPADDGAPPAPGETAGEILRAYREAAGRSNAIAAACDRLDRPSARRPTGPGPSAMSSWTRRRSCPRWTGDC
;
A
#
# COMPACT_ATOMS: atom_id res chain seq x y z
N MET A 1 -41.93 -35.18 -43.66
CA MET A 1 -42.55 -34.10 -44.47
C MET A 1 -43.23 -33.14 -43.51
N THR A 2 -43.14 -31.83 -43.80
CA THR A 2 -43.43 -30.64 -42.96
C THR A 2 -42.38 -30.41 -41.86
N GLY A 3 -41.41 -29.49 -41.93
CA GLY A 3 -41.27 -28.29 -42.75
C GLY A 3 -41.75 -27.06 -41.96
N THR A 4 -40.89 -26.51 -41.10
CA THR A 4 -41.08 -25.19 -40.47
C THR A 4 -39.89 -24.32 -40.81
N THR A 5 -40.14 -23.29 -41.60
CA THR A 5 -39.19 -22.28 -42.11
C THR A 5 -39.40 -20.92 -41.45
N GLY A 6 -38.29 -20.25 -41.10
CA GLY A 6 -38.11 -18.79 -41.07
C GLY A 6 -38.76 -18.06 -39.89
N THR A 7 -38.26 -16.96 -39.31
CA THR A 7 -37.42 -15.85 -39.80
C THR A 7 -37.12 -14.97 -38.57
N THR A 8 -35.85 -14.79 -38.19
CA THR A 8 -35.00 -13.57 -38.33
C THR A 8 -35.33 -12.37 -37.41
N GLY A 9 -34.29 -11.83 -36.74
CA GLY A 9 -34.27 -10.47 -36.18
C GLY A 9 -33.48 -10.37 -34.86
N THR A 10 -32.14 -10.36 -34.88
CA THR A 10 -31.27 -9.16 -34.84
C THR A 10 -31.17 -8.49 -33.45
N ALA A 11 -30.00 -8.60 -32.81
CA ALA A 11 -29.25 -7.47 -32.27
C ALA A 11 -27.86 -7.93 -31.80
N ASP A 12 -26.85 -7.52 -32.56
CA ASP A 12 -25.46 -7.42 -32.14
C ASP A 12 -25.32 -6.44 -30.97
N ALA A 13 -24.56 -6.82 -29.96
CA ALA A 13 -23.93 -5.89 -29.04
C ALA A 13 -22.55 -6.43 -28.68
N GLY A 14 -21.68 -6.44 -29.68
CA GLY A 14 -20.25 -6.27 -29.50
C GLY A 14 -19.99 -4.99 -28.69
N GLY A 15 -19.92 -5.14 -27.38
CA GLY A 15 -19.39 -4.11 -26.48
C GLY A 15 -17.88 -4.08 -26.62
N THR A 16 -17.37 -3.41 -27.65
CA THR A 16 -15.96 -3.02 -27.70
C THR A 16 -15.66 -2.17 -26.47
N ALA A 17 -14.85 -2.70 -25.55
CA ALA A 17 -14.25 -1.92 -24.49
C ALA A 17 -13.40 -0.83 -25.14
N ARG A 18 -13.97 0.38 -25.27
CA ARG A 18 -13.20 1.53 -25.70
C ARG A 18 -12.20 1.86 -24.60
N ALA A 19 -10.93 1.90 -24.98
CA ALA A 19 -9.87 2.51 -24.20
C ALA A 19 -10.33 3.91 -23.75
N ALA A 20 -10.34 4.13 -22.44
CA ALA A 20 -10.67 5.43 -21.87
C ALA A 20 -9.46 6.37 -22.03
N GLU A 21 -9.46 7.12 -23.13
CA GLU A 21 -8.61 8.29 -23.31
C GLU A 21 -9.33 9.51 -22.72
N GLY A 22 -8.84 10.00 -21.59
CA GLY A 22 -9.31 11.21 -20.92
C GLY A 22 -8.27 11.67 -19.87
N PRO A 23 -8.20 12.98 -19.54
CA PRO A 23 -7.21 13.47 -18.57
C PRO A 23 -7.41 12.73 -17.25
N ARG A 24 -6.35 12.05 -16.80
CA ARG A 24 -6.33 11.21 -15.59
C ARG A 24 -6.79 12.06 -14.40
N GLY A 25 -8.07 11.97 -14.05
CA GLY A 25 -8.66 12.74 -12.97
C GLY A 25 -7.84 12.54 -11.71
N ALA A 26 -7.53 13.63 -11.00
CA ALA A 26 -6.89 13.54 -9.71
C ALA A 26 -7.71 12.58 -8.84
N VAL A 27 -7.09 11.51 -8.36
CA VAL A 27 -7.70 10.72 -7.29
C VAL A 27 -8.04 11.75 -6.20
N ARG A 28 -9.30 11.81 -5.78
CA ARG A 28 -9.75 12.74 -4.73
C ARG A 28 -9.66 12.06 -3.38
N PRO A 29 -9.22 12.75 -2.30
CA PRO A 29 -9.32 12.22 -0.96
C PRO A 29 -10.76 11.78 -0.66
N PRO A 30 -10.95 10.65 0.02
CA PRO A 30 -12.28 10.13 0.25
C PRO A 30 -12.95 10.93 1.38
N GLU A 31 -14.21 11.32 1.17
CA GLU A 31 -15.05 11.97 2.19
C GLU A 31 -15.81 10.87 2.94
N VAL A 32 -15.14 10.23 3.91
CA VAL A 32 -15.70 9.10 4.66
C VAL A 32 -16.00 9.53 6.10
N GLU A 33 -17.28 9.64 6.42
CA GLU A 33 -17.76 9.73 7.80
C GLU A 33 -18.12 8.32 8.31
N ALA A 34 -17.10 7.55 8.68
CA ALA A 34 -17.27 6.19 9.21
C ALA A 34 -16.36 5.95 10.44
N GLY A 35 -16.45 4.75 11.02
CA GLY A 35 -15.57 4.34 12.12
C GLY A 35 -14.09 4.33 11.71
N GLU A 36 -13.20 4.47 12.71
CA GLU A 36 -11.75 4.67 12.53
C GLU A 36 -11.11 3.72 11.51
N ARG A 37 -11.45 2.43 11.54
CA ARG A 37 -10.90 1.42 10.62
C ARG A 37 -11.29 1.69 9.17
N THR A 38 -12.56 1.94 8.93
CA THR A 38 -13.08 2.19 7.58
C THR A 38 -12.46 3.46 7.01
N THR A 39 -12.39 4.51 7.82
CA THR A 39 -11.75 5.78 7.44
C THR A 39 -10.26 5.57 7.14
N LEU A 40 -9.51 4.88 8.01
CA LEU A 40 -8.10 4.58 7.78
C LEU A 40 -7.87 3.81 6.47
N LEU A 41 -8.62 2.73 6.24
CA LEU A 41 -8.48 1.91 5.04
C LEU A 41 -8.78 2.71 3.77
N ALA A 42 -9.87 3.50 3.78
CA ALA A 42 -10.21 4.35 2.64
C ALA A 42 -9.11 5.37 2.33
N PHE A 43 -8.54 6.01 3.34
CA PHE A 43 -7.45 6.96 3.16
C PHE A 43 -6.16 6.30 2.66
N LEU A 44 -5.82 5.10 3.16
CA LEU A 44 -4.64 4.38 2.70
C LEU A 44 -4.81 3.91 1.25
N ASP A 45 -5.96 3.36 0.89
CA ASP A 45 -6.26 2.94 -0.49
C ASP A 45 -6.20 4.12 -1.45
N TYR A 46 -6.77 5.26 -1.06
CA TYR A 46 -6.64 6.51 -1.78
C TYR A 46 -5.18 6.91 -2.07
N LEU A 47 -4.32 6.90 -1.03
CA LEU A 47 -2.91 7.27 -1.18
C LEU A 47 -2.15 6.28 -2.07
N ARG A 48 -2.42 4.98 -1.92
CA ARG A 48 -1.78 3.92 -2.71
C ARG A 48 -2.18 3.99 -4.17
N ASP A 49 -3.45 4.20 -4.45
CA ASP A 49 -3.93 4.39 -5.83
C ASP A 49 -3.35 5.66 -6.45
N ALA A 50 -3.22 6.75 -5.69
CA ALA A 50 -2.58 7.96 -6.17
C ALA A 50 -1.10 7.75 -6.52
N VAL A 51 -0.35 6.93 -5.75
CA VAL A 51 1.03 6.55 -6.08
C VAL A 51 1.07 5.72 -7.37
N ALA A 52 0.24 4.68 -7.45
CA ALA A 52 0.22 3.81 -8.62
C ALA A 52 -0.22 4.55 -9.90
N ALA A 53 -1.18 5.47 -9.79
CA ALA A 53 -1.64 6.31 -10.90
C ALA A 53 -0.54 7.23 -11.44
N LYS A 54 0.33 7.77 -10.57
CA LYS A 54 1.45 8.63 -10.96
C LYS A 54 2.55 7.85 -11.70
N ALA A 55 2.73 6.57 -11.37
CA ALA A 55 3.70 5.70 -12.03
C ALA A 55 3.15 5.01 -13.29
N ALA A 56 1.84 4.87 -13.42
CA ALA A 56 1.22 4.23 -14.56
C ALA A 56 1.55 4.96 -15.89
N GLY A 57 2.00 4.20 -16.90
CA GLY A 57 2.25 4.71 -18.25
C GLY A 57 3.46 5.65 -18.39
N VAL A 58 4.26 5.82 -17.33
CA VAL A 58 5.55 6.53 -17.43
C VAL A 58 6.55 5.62 -18.14
N PRO A 59 7.29 6.11 -19.17
CA PRO A 59 8.36 5.34 -19.81
C PRO A 59 9.37 4.85 -18.77
N GLU A 60 9.82 3.61 -18.89
CA GLU A 60 10.60 2.96 -17.83
C GLU A 60 11.94 3.66 -17.57
N GLU A 61 12.60 4.14 -18.63
CA GLU A 61 13.85 4.90 -18.55
C GLU A 61 13.64 6.18 -17.74
N ALA A 62 12.53 6.88 -17.96
CA ALA A 62 12.17 8.08 -17.21
C ALA A 62 11.79 7.76 -15.76
N ALA A 63 11.10 6.65 -15.51
CA ALA A 63 10.71 6.22 -14.17
C ALA A 63 11.93 5.76 -13.32
N ARG A 64 13.01 5.31 -13.96
CA ARG A 64 14.28 4.95 -13.32
C ARG A 64 15.23 6.13 -13.10
N ALA A 65 15.11 7.18 -13.90
CA ALA A 65 15.96 8.36 -13.76
C ALA A 65 15.75 9.01 -12.39
N ALA A 66 16.86 9.44 -11.77
CA ALA A 66 16.80 10.19 -10.52
C ALA A 66 16.16 11.57 -10.78
N GLY A 67 15.11 11.89 -10.04
CA GLY A 67 14.43 13.20 -10.13
C GLY A 67 15.03 14.26 -9.22
N VAL A 68 15.92 13.86 -8.29
CA VAL A 68 16.50 14.72 -7.24
C VAL A 68 17.94 14.29 -6.90
N PRO A 69 18.77 15.18 -6.30
CA PRO A 69 20.17 14.90 -5.98
C PRO A 69 20.42 13.70 -5.05
N SER A 70 19.43 13.29 -4.25
CA SER A 70 19.51 12.10 -3.41
C SER A 70 19.56 10.79 -4.20
N GLY A 71 19.35 10.83 -5.52
CA GLY A 71 19.25 9.63 -6.37
C GLY A 71 17.87 8.99 -6.39
N THR A 72 16.86 9.61 -5.75
CA THR A 72 15.50 9.06 -5.71
C THR A 72 14.86 9.09 -7.10
N SER A 73 14.43 7.93 -7.57
CA SER A 73 13.65 7.74 -8.80
C SER A 73 12.20 7.33 -8.48
N LEU A 74 11.30 7.41 -9.47
CA LEU A 74 9.91 7.04 -9.30
C LEU A 74 9.74 5.55 -8.98
N LEU A 75 10.45 4.66 -9.70
CA LEU A 75 10.45 3.23 -9.40
C LEU A 75 11.13 2.94 -8.06
N GLY A 76 12.17 3.69 -7.70
CA GLY A 76 12.79 3.60 -6.37
C GLY A 76 11.80 3.93 -5.26
N LEU A 77 10.97 4.97 -5.44
CA LEU A 77 9.94 5.34 -4.47
C LEU A 77 8.84 4.26 -4.34
N VAL A 78 8.36 3.69 -5.46
CA VAL A 78 7.35 2.61 -5.40
C VAL A 78 7.92 1.36 -4.72
N LYS A 79 9.18 1.01 -5.01
CA LYS A 79 9.86 -0.11 -4.36
C LYS A 79 10.06 0.13 -2.86
N HIS A 80 10.49 1.34 -2.48
CA HIS A 80 10.57 1.76 -1.08
C HIS A 80 9.23 1.57 -0.37
N LEU A 81 8.13 2.08 -0.94
CA LEU A 81 6.80 1.95 -0.34
C LEU A 81 6.34 0.49 -0.21
N THR A 82 6.73 -0.39 -1.14
CA THR A 82 6.47 -1.83 -1.04
C THR A 82 7.13 -2.44 0.20
N ALA A 83 8.39 -2.09 0.47
CA ALA A 83 9.10 -2.54 1.68
C ALA A 83 8.52 -1.91 2.96
N VAL A 84 8.10 -0.65 2.90
CA VAL A 84 7.44 0.06 4.02
C VAL A 84 6.12 -0.61 4.41
N GLU A 85 5.28 -0.99 3.46
CA GLU A 85 4.03 -1.75 3.72
C GLU A 85 4.32 -3.05 4.48
N HIS A 86 5.32 -3.82 4.02
CA HIS A 86 5.75 -5.04 4.69
C HIS A 86 6.26 -4.77 6.12
N ASN A 87 7.15 -3.79 6.28
CA ASN A 87 7.77 -3.49 7.57
C ASN A 87 6.75 -3.00 8.62
N TRP A 88 5.73 -2.24 8.21
CA TRP A 88 4.71 -1.73 9.13
C TRP A 88 3.59 -2.73 9.39
N PHE A 89 2.98 -3.31 8.35
CA PHE A 89 1.79 -4.14 8.55
C PHE A 89 2.15 -5.57 8.91
N VAL A 90 3.04 -6.21 8.13
CA VAL A 90 3.41 -7.61 8.35
C VAL A 90 4.30 -7.72 9.58
N ARG A 91 5.43 -7.00 9.59
CA ARG A 91 6.43 -7.12 10.65
C ARG A 91 6.02 -6.40 11.93
N ALA A 92 5.79 -5.09 11.89
CA ALA A 92 5.54 -4.34 13.11
C ALA A 92 4.18 -4.68 13.72
N PHE A 93 3.11 -4.56 12.94
CA PHE A 93 1.75 -4.65 13.46
C PHE A 93 1.32 -6.10 13.71
N ALA A 94 1.41 -6.99 12.71
CA ALA A 94 1.04 -8.40 12.84
C ALA A 94 2.10 -9.23 13.59
N GLY A 95 3.37 -8.79 13.59
CA GLY A 95 4.47 -9.54 14.22
C GLY A 95 4.99 -10.70 13.38
N GLU A 96 4.56 -10.78 12.12
CA GLU A 96 4.88 -11.81 11.13
C GLU A 96 6.20 -11.50 10.40
N GLY A 97 6.83 -12.52 9.80
CA GLY A 97 8.09 -12.37 9.07
C GLY A 97 9.33 -12.21 9.98
N ASP A 98 10.49 -12.60 9.45
CA ASP A 98 11.71 -12.73 10.27
C ASP A 98 12.58 -11.48 10.27
N ALA A 99 12.93 -10.95 9.09
CA ALA A 99 13.80 -9.79 8.89
C ALA A 99 13.02 -8.60 8.31
N PRO A 100 13.44 -7.34 8.58
CA PRO A 100 12.87 -6.19 7.90
C PRO A 100 13.25 -6.25 6.42
N ALA A 101 12.30 -5.90 5.55
CA ALA A 101 12.59 -5.65 4.15
C ALA A 101 13.51 -4.42 4.04
N ASP A 102 14.49 -4.48 3.13
CA ASP A 102 15.32 -3.34 2.79
C ASP A 102 14.49 -2.31 2.02
N ASP A 103 14.18 -1.20 2.67
CA ASP A 103 13.41 -0.09 2.10
C ASP A 103 14.30 0.96 1.41
N GLY A 104 15.63 0.77 1.41
CA GLY A 104 16.58 1.61 0.69
C GLY A 104 17.08 1.03 -0.62
N ALA A 105 16.76 -0.24 -0.91
CA ALA A 105 17.24 -0.93 -2.11
C ALA A 105 16.71 -0.27 -3.40
N PRO A 106 17.59 0.14 -4.34
CA PRO A 106 17.14 0.64 -5.62
C PRO A 106 16.49 -0.46 -6.47
N PRO A 107 15.72 -0.10 -7.52
CA PRO A 107 15.29 -1.05 -8.53
C PRO A 107 16.49 -1.75 -9.17
N ALA A 108 16.49 -3.07 -9.20
CA ALA A 108 17.50 -3.86 -9.86
C ALA A 108 17.38 -3.71 -11.40
N PRO A 109 18.47 -3.93 -12.16
CA PRO A 109 18.45 -3.77 -13.61
C PRO A 109 17.43 -4.65 -14.35
N GLY A 110 17.07 -5.82 -13.78
CA GLY A 110 16.15 -6.77 -14.39
C GLY A 110 14.71 -6.74 -13.87
N GLU A 111 14.41 -5.97 -12.82
CA GLU A 111 13.03 -5.77 -12.37
C GLU A 111 12.34 -4.82 -13.35
N THR A 112 11.11 -5.08 -13.78
CA THR A 112 10.37 -4.16 -14.67
C THR A 112 9.49 -3.19 -13.87
N ALA A 113 9.07 -2.07 -14.47
CA ALA A 113 8.11 -1.15 -13.85
C ALA A 113 6.79 -1.86 -13.47
N GLY A 114 6.33 -2.78 -14.33
CA GLY A 114 5.12 -3.57 -14.09
C GLY A 114 5.24 -4.51 -12.90
N GLU A 115 6.38 -5.18 -12.73
CA GLU A 115 6.63 -6.05 -11.57
C GLU A 115 6.68 -5.27 -10.26
N ILE A 116 7.34 -4.11 -10.27
CA ILE A 116 7.43 -3.24 -9.08
C ILE A 116 6.03 -2.73 -8.69
N LEU A 117 5.22 -2.28 -9.66
CA LEU A 117 3.85 -1.84 -9.40
C LEU A 117 2.94 -2.98 -8.93
N ARG A 118 3.12 -4.19 -9.48
CA ARG A 118 2.39 -5.38 -9.02
C ARG A 118 2.74 -5.74 -7.59
N ALA A 119 4.03 -5.80 -7.26
CA ALA A 119 4.50 -6.07 -5.90
C ALA A 119 3.98 -5.03 -4.90
N TYR A 120 3.94 -3.76 -5.28
CA TYR A 120 3.36 -2.69 -4.47
C TYR A 120 1.87 -2.92 -4.18
N ARG A 121 1.07 -3.27 -5.20
CA ARG A 121 -0.37 -3.56 -5.03
C ARG A 121 -0.60 -4.82 -4.20
N GLU A 122 0.22 -5.85 -4.37
CA GLU A 122 0.16 -7.08 -3.57
C GLU A 122 0.48 -6.79 -2.08
N ALA A 123 1.49 -5.95 -1.81
CA ALA A 123 1.82 -5.52 -0.45
C ALA A 123 0.69 -4.71 0.19
N ALA A 124 0.10 -3.76 -0.55
CA ALA A 124 -1.07 -3.00 -0.11
C ALA A 124 -2.27 -3.90 0.24
N GLY A 125 -2.57 -4.89 -0.62
CA GLY A 125 -3.64 -5.85 -0.38
C GLY A 125 -3.42 -6.66 0.90
N ARG A 126 -2.16 -7.06 1.16
CA ARG A 126 -1.78 -7.75 2.40
C ARG A 126 -1.96 -6.84 3.63
N SER A 127 -1.54 -5.59 3.54
CA SER A 127 -1.74 -4.60 4.60
C SER A 127 -3.23 -4.41 4.94
N ASN A 128 -4.09 -4.37 3.93
CA ASN A 128 -5.54 -4.28 4.12
C ASN A 128 -6.12 -5.51 4.81
N ALA A 129 -5.69 -6.71 4.41
CA ALA A 129 -6.13 -7.94 5.08
C ALA A 129 -5.74 -7.95 6.57
N ILE A 130 -4.52 -7.52 6.90
CA ILE A 130 -4.02 -7.43 8.27
C ILE A 130 -4.83 -6.41 9.09
N ALA A 131 -5.06 -5.21 8.54
CA ALA A 131 -5.82 -4.17 9.22
C ALA A 131 -7.30 -4.54 9.40
N ALA A 132 -7.90 -5.21 8.40
CA ALA A 132 -9.28 -5.68 8.46
C ALA A 132 -9.50 -6.77 9.51
N ALA A 133 -8.53 -7.69 9.66
CA ALA A 133 -8.57 -8.78 10.63
C ALA A 133 -8.28 -8.34 12.08
N CYS A 134 -7.85 -7.10 12.30
CA CYS A 134 -7.48 -6.65 13.64
C CYS A 134 -8.71 -6.24 14.47
N ASP A 135 -8.81 -6.76 15.69
CA ASP A 135 -9.91 -6.40 16.61
C ASP A 135 -9.82 -4.96 17.12
N ARG A 136 -8.61 -4.47 17.40
CA ARG A 136 -8.34 -3.16 18.01
C ARG A 136 -7.16 -2.45 17.36
N LEU A 137 -7.40 -1.26 16.81
CA LEU A 137 -6.36 -0.47 16.14
C LEU A 137 -5.45 0.29 17.11
N ASP A 138 -5.89 0.51 18.36
CA ASP A 138 -5.14 1.23 19.39
C ASP A 138 -4.13 0.35 20.14
N ARG A 139 -4.05 -0.94 19.82
CA ARG A 139 -3.08 -1.84 20.44
C ARG A 139 -1.65 -1.48 20.01
N PRO A 140 -0.65 -1.69 20.87
CA PRO A 140 0.75 -1.58 20.45
C PRO A 140 1.10 -2.56 19.31
N SER A 141 1.94 -2.10 18.39
CA SER A 141 2.59 -2.97 17.41
C SER A 141 3.40 -4.07 18.10
N ALA A 142 3.39 -5.28 17.54
CA ALA A 142 4.14 -6.42 18.07
C ALA A 142 5.66 -6.19 18.05
N ARG A 143 6.17 -5.57 16.98
CA ARG A 143 7.61 -5.33 16.76
C ARG A 143 7.87 -3.88 16.31
N ARG A 144 9.14 -3.50 16.26
CA ARG A 144 9.56 -2.29 15.54
C ARG A 144 9.49 -2.53 14.01
N PRO A 145 9.12 -1.52 13.21
CA PRO A 145 9.13 -1.63 11.74
C PRO A 145 10.54 -1.86 11.20
N THR A 146 11.52 -1.15 11.75
CA THR A 146 12.94 -1.28 11.43
C THR A 146 13.73 -1.72 12.65
N GLY A 147 14.80 -2.50 12.41
CA GLY A 147 15.69 -3.00 13.46
C GLY A 147 15.13 -4.15 14.32
N PRO A 148 15.93 -4.65 15.27
CA PRO A 148 15.52 -5.73 16.17
C PRO A 148 14.69 -5.22 17.37
N GLY A 149 13.85 -6.10 17.91
CA GLY A 149 13.20 -5.93 19.22
C GLY A 149 11.71 -5.55 19.20
N PRO A 150 11.03 -5.69 20.35
CA PRO A 150 9.62 -5.33 20.51
C PRO A 150 9.40 -3.82 20.35
N SER A 151 8.17 -3.42 19.99
CA SER A 151 7.79 -2.00 19.94
C SER A 151 8.02 -1.32 21.30
N ALA A 152 8.62 -0.12 21.27
CA ALA A 152 8.91 0.64 22.49
C ALA A 152 7.66 1.05 23.28
N MET A 153 6.48 1.09 22.63
CA MET A 153 5.21 1.47 23.26
C MET A 153 4.72 0.46 24.31
N SER A 154 5.23 -0.77 24.30
CA SER A 154 4.93 -1.76 25.35
C SER A 154 5.70 -1.52 26.66
N SER A 155 6.65 -0.57 26.68
CA SER A 155 7.53 -0.35 27.84
C SER A 155 7.06 0.77 28.78
N TRP A 156 6.14 1.63 28.37
CA TRP A 156 5.69 2.77 29.19
C TRP A 156 4.81 2.33 30.38
N THR A 157 4.03 1.25 30.23
CA THR A 157 3.22 0.70 31.32
C THR A 157 4.02 -0.08 32.36
N ARG A 158 5.28 -0.48 32.06
CA ARG A 158 6.18 -1.20 32.98
C ARG A 158 7.28 -0.30 33.58
N ARG A 159 7.10 1.03 33.56
CA ARG A 159 7.98 1.97 34.28
C ARG A 159 7.17 2.86 35.23
N ARG A 160 6.20 2.30 35.96
CA ARG A 160 5.60 2.93 37.15
C ARG A 160 6.42 2.67 38.42
N SER A 161 7.74 2.72 38.30
CA SER A 161 8.64 2.75 39.46
C SER A 161 9.58 3.93 39.24
N CYS A 162 9.01 5.12 39.30
CA CYS A 162 9.79 6.34 39.41
C CYS A 162 10.40 6.34 40.82
N PRO A 163 11.73 6.48 40.99
CA PRO A 163 12.26 6.75 42.31
C PRO A 163 11.74 8.12 42.73
N ARG A 164 11.03 8.10 43.85
CA ARG A 164 10.56 9.25 44.62
C ARG A 164 11.67 10.32 44.66
N TRP A 165 11.47 11.41 43.92
CA TRP A 165 12.25 12.63 44.08
C TRP A 165 11.93 13.20 45.45
N THR A 166 12.76 12.88 46.46
CA THR A 166 12.90 13.69 47.67
C THR A 166 14.09 14.60 47.46
N GLY A 167 13.81 15.87 47.24
CA GLY A 167 14.77 16.96 47.33
C GLY A 167 14.00 18.17 47.84
N ASP A 168 14.31 18.57 49.06
CA ASP A 168 13.69 19.65 49.81
C ASP A 168 13.83 21.02 49.14
N CYS A 169 12.95 21.94 49.57
CA CYS A 169 12.63 23.30 49.11
C CYS A 169 13.77 24.16 48.54
#